data_AF-A0A7C3AKQ7-F1
#
_entry.id   AF-A0A7C3AKQ7-F1
#
_cell.length_a   1.000
_cell.length_b   1.000
_cell.length_c   1.000
_cell.angle_alpha   90.00
_cell.angle_beta   90.00
_cell.angle_gamma   90.00
#
_symmetry.space_group_name_H-M   'P 1'
#
loop_
_entity.id
_entity.type
_entity.pdbx_description
1 polymer ?
#
loop_
_entity_poly.entity_id
_entity_poly.type
_entity_poly.pdbx_seq_one_letter_code
_entity_poly.pdbx_strand_id
1 'polypeptide(L)' 'MTGKREEILRVIIDIYKKHRRNISSDEISNATKFGRGIIRRELAILKCMGLIESCPGPKGGYKPVLRIFDNSCDVE' A
#
# COMPACT_ATOMS: atom_id res chain seq x y z
N MET A 1 -9.59 -17.58 2.55
CA MET A 1 -9.16 -16.63 3.59
C MET A 1 -8.16 -15.68 2.95
N THR A 2 -8.56 -14.45 2.63
CA THR A 2 -7.66 -13.45 2.05
C THR A 2 -6.83 -12.81 3.16
N GLY A 3 -5.51 -12.68 2.98
CA GLY A 3 -4.64 -12.10 4.01
C GLY A 3 -4.84 -10.58 4.14
N LYS A 4 -4.95 -10.06 5.36
CA LYS A 4 -5.13 -8.60 5.62
C LYS A 4 -4.07 -7.73 4.92
N ARG A 5 -2.81 -8.18 4.89
CA ARG A 5 -1.70 -7.54 4.17
C ARG A 5 -1.88 -7.50 2.65
N GLU A 6 -2.43 -8.55 2.04
CA GLU A 6 -2.69 -8.60 0.60
C GLU A 6 -3.77 -7.60 0.22
N GLU A 7 -4.82 -7.50 1.05
CA GLU A 7 -5.89 -6.52 0.87
C GLU A 7 -5.37 -5.08 0.97
N ILE A 8 -4.55 -4.79 1.99
CA ILE A 8 -3.90 -3.48 2.14
C ILE A 8 -3.02 -3.17 0.92
N LEU A 9 -2.18 -4.11 0.49
CA LEU A 9 -1.31 -3.93 -0.67
C LEU A 9 -2.12 -3.64 -1.94
N ARG A 10 -3.19 -4.41 -2.17
CA ARG A 10 -4.08 -4.23 -3.33
C ARG A 10 -4.72 -2.85 -3.34
N VAL A 11 -5.18 -2.36 -2.19
CA VAL A 11 -5.76 -1.02 -2.05
C VAL A 11 -4.72 0.07 -2.37
N ILE A 12 -3.50 -0.04 -1.84
CA ILE A 12 -2.42 0.92 -2.12
C ILE A 12 -2.12 0.93 -3.62
N ILE A 13 -2.04 -0.23 -4.26
CA ILE A 13 -1.83 -0.36 -5.70
C ILE A 13 -2.96 0.32 -6.48
N ASP A 14 -4.23 0.01 -6.18
CA ASP A 14 -5.38 0.55 -6.90
C ASP A 14 -5.46 2.09 -6.83
N ILE A 15 -5.28 2.65 -5.63
CA ILE A 15 -5.26 4.10 -5.42
C ILE A 15 -4.08 4.73 -6.16
N TYR A 16 -2.90 4.11 -6.10
CA TYR A 16 -1.71 4.61 -6.78
C TYR A 16 -1.83 4.51 -8.32
N LYS A 17 -2.51 3.49 -8.88
CA LYS A 17 -2.79 3.43 -10.34
C LYS A 17 -3.67 4.60 -10.79
N LYS A 18 -4.69 4.94 -10.00
CA LYS A 18 -5.65 6.00 -10.31
C LYS A 18 -5.08 7.41 -10.15
N HIS A 19 -4.31 7.65 -9.10
CA HIS A 19 -3.89 9.01 -8.72
C HIS A 19 -2.39 9.26 -8.84
N ARG A 20 -1.55 8.22 -9.02
CA ARG A 20 -0.08 8.31 -9.08
C ARG A 20 0.55 9.14 -7.96
N ARG A 21 -0.05 9.10 -6.76
CA ARG A 21 0.35 9.89 -5.58
C ARG A 21 0.62 9.00 -4.36
N ASN A 22 1.24 9.60 -3.34
CA ASN A 22 1.42 9.01 -2.03
C ASN A 22 0.05 8.77 -1.36
N ILE A 23 -0.11 7.62 -0.70
CA ILE A 23 -1.34 7.25 0.01
C ILE A 23 -1.11 7.34 1.51
N SER A 24 -1.97 8.06 2.24
CA SER A 24 -1.89 8.14 3.71
C SER A 24 -2.40 6.87 4.37
N SER A 25 -1.91 6.57 5.58
CA SER A 25 -2.44 5.47 6.40
C SER A 25 -3.93 5.62 6.72
N ASP A 26 -4.43 6.85 6.83
CA ASP A 26 -5.86 7.10 7.08
C ASP A 26 -6.70 6.76 5.86
N GLU A 27 -6.19 7.01 4.65
CA GLU A 27 -6.87 6.67 3.41
C GLU A 27 -6.95 5.15 3.21
N ILE A 28 -5.86 4.45 3.53
CA ILE A 28 -5.81 2.97 3.57
C ILE A 28 -6.81 2.44 4.61
N SER A 29 -6.90 3.09 5.77
CA SER A 29 -7.87 2.76 6.83
C SER A 29 -9.30 2.91 6.39
N ASN A 30 -9.60 4.01 5.71
CA ASN A 30 -10.94 4.24 5.20
C ASN A 30 -11.33 3.23 4.12
N ALA A 31 -10.38 2.88 3.23
CA ALA A 31 -10.61 1.93 2.13
C ALA A 31 -10.77 0.48 2.60
N THR A 32 -9.98 0.04 3.59
CA THR A 32 -9.98 -1.34 4.09
C THR A 32 -10.85 -1.56 5.32
N LYS A 33 -11.30 -0.49 5.98
CA LYS A 33 -11.99 -0.51 7.28
C LYS A 33 -11.19 -1.19 8.41
N PHE A 34 -9.88 -1.35 8.24
CA PHE A 34 -9.02 -1.88 9.30
C PHE A 34 -8.62 -0.78 10.28
N GLY A 35 -8.54 -1.14 11.56
CA GLY A 35 -8.08 -0.23 12.61
C GLY A 35 -6.62 0.20 12.40
N ARG A 36 -6.30 1.44 12.81
CA ARG A 36 -4.96 2.04 12.67
C ARG A 36 -3.81 1.14 13.16
N GLY A 37 -4.02 0.39 14.24
CA GLY A 37 -3.03 -0.54 14.79
C GLY A 37 -2.69 -1.69 13.84
N ILE A 38 -3.69 -2.27 13.17
CA ILE A 38 -3.52 -3.33 12.18
C ILE A 38 -2.79 -2.75 10.96
N ILE A 39 -3.25 -1.60 10.47
CA ILE A 39 -2.66 -0.99 9.28
C ILE A 39 -1.20 -0.67 9.48
N ARG A 40 -0.82 -0.07 10.61
CA ARG A 40 0.59 0.21 10.89
C ARG A 40 1.43 -1.07 10.93
N ARG A 41 0.89 -2.15 11.51
CA ARG A 41 1.56 -3.47 11.56
C ARG A 41 1.75 -4.05 10.17
N GLU A 42 0.69 -4.12 9.38
CA GLU A 42 0.74 -4.70 8.04
C GLU A 42 1.60 -3.84 7.10
N LEU A 43 1.56 -2.50 7.22
CA LEU A 43 2.46 -1.60 6.47
C LEU A 43 3.93 -1.81 6.85
N ALA A 44 4.24 -2.01 8.14
CA ALA A 44 5.60 -2.31 8.56
C ALA A 44 6.08 -3.65 7.97
N ILE A 45 5.22 -4.67 7.94
CA ILE A 45 5.50 -5.98 7.32
C ILE A 45 5.71 -5.82 5.81
N LEU A 46 4.79 -5.14 5.11
CA LEU A 46 4.89 -4.89 3.67
C LEU A 46 6.15 -4.10 3.30
N LYS A 47 6.55 -3.14 4.14
CA LYS A 47 7.80 -2.38 3.99
C LYS A 47 9.02 -3.27 4.17
N CYS A 48 9.02 -4.14 5.18
CA CYS A 48 10.10 -5.10 5.42
C CYS A 48 10.25 -6.10 4.25
N MET A 49 9.14 -6.51 3.64
CA MET A 49 9.12 -7.35 2.44
C MET A 49 9.57 -6.61 1.17
N GLY A 50 9.78 -5.30 1.20
CA GLY A 50 10.12 -4.51 0.02
C GLY A 50 8.98 -4.38 -0.99
N LEU A 51 7.73 -4.47 -0.53
CA LEU A 51 6.53 -4.30 -1.38
C LEU A 51 6.06 -2.85 -1.46
N ILE A 52 6.34 -2.06 -0.41
CA ILE A 52 5.98 -0.64 -0.32
C ILE A 52 7.16 0.20 0.19
N GLU A 53 7.17 1.48 -0.18
CA GLU A 53 8.06 2.50 0.33
C GLU A 53 7.29 3.53 1.16
N SER A 54 7.90 3.96 2.26
CA SER A 54 7.40 5.08 3.07
C SER A 54 8.06 6.39 2.63
N CYS A 55 7.29 7.37 2.19
CA CYS A 55 7.75 8.71 1.87
C CYS A 55 7.61 9.61 3.11
N PRO A 56 8.71 10.19 3.65
CA PRO A 56 8.63 11.20 4.70
C PRO A 56 8.16 12.56 4.13
N GLY A 57 7.50 13.38 4.95
CA GLY A 57 7.11 14.76 4.62
C GLY A 57 5.64 15.11 4.91
N PRO A 58 5.23 16.37 4.69
CA PRO A 58 3.86 16.85 4.96
C PRO A 58 2.81 16.23 4.03
N LYS A 59 3.21 15.78 2.83
CA LYS A 59 2.43 14.92 1.92
C LYS A 59 2.98 13.49 1.92
N GLY A 60 3.63 13.10 3.01
CA GLY A 60 4.21 11.78 3.19
C GLY A 60 3.13 10.69 3.20
N GLY A 61 3.57 9.44 3.10
CA GLY A 61 2.66 8.31 3.01
C GLY A 61 3.35 7.08 2.46
N TYR A 62 2.56 6.22 1.83
CA TYR A 62 3.01 4.95 1.30
C TYR A 62 2.79 4.91 -0.20
N LYS A 63 3.75 4.34 -0.91
CA LYS A 63 3.63 4.02 -2.33
C LYS A 63 4.13 2.58 -2.55
N PRO A 64 3.57 1.83 -3.51
CA PRO A 64 4.13 0.53 -3.86
C PRO A 64 5.49 0.68 -4.53
N VAL A 65 6.34 -0.32 -4.37
CA VAL A 65 7.62 -0.39 -5.09
C VAL A 65 7.33 -0.56 -6.58
N LEU A 66 8.00 0.23 -7.43
CA LEU A 66 7.78 0.22 -8.89
C LEU A 66 7.95 -1.17 -9.52
N ARG A 67 8.83 -2.01 -8.97
CA ARG A 67 9.02 -3.39 -9.43
C ARG A 67 7.75 -4.24 -9.31
N ILE A 68 6.90 -3.99 -8.30
CA ILE A 68 5.61 -4.68 -8.15
C ILE A 68 4.58 -4.16 -9.15
N PHE A 69 4.66 -2.88 -9.51
CA PHE A 69 3.81 -2.31 -10.56
C PHE A 69 4.11 -2.90 -11.93
N ASP A 70 5.39 -3.04 -12.23
CA ASP A 70 5.88 -3.59 -13.49
C ASP A 70 5.43 -5.05 -13.67
N ASN A 71 5.64 -5.87 -12.63
CA ASN A 71 5.23 -7.27 -12.62
C ASN A 71 3.71 -7.52 -12.65
N SER A 72 2.86 -6.49 -12.55
CA SER A 72 1.41 -6.62 -12.73
C SER A 72 0.91 -6.07 -14.07
N CYS A 73 1.81 -5.57 -14.93
CA CYS A 73 1.53 -5.29 -16.34
C CYS A 73 1.85 -6.48 -17.27
N ASP A 74 2.70 -7.43 -16.88
CA ASP A 74 3.11 -8.53 -17.77
C ASP A 74 2.73 -9.91 -17.21
N VAL A 75 1.48 -10.31 -17.46
CA VAL A 75 1.09 -11.71 -17.65
C VAL A 75 0.11 -11.77 -18.83
N GLU A 76 0.65 -11.58 -20.04
CA GLU A 76 0.06 -12.13 -21.27
C GLU A 76 0.69 -13.49 -21.57
#